data_AF-A0A2X0QSG7-F1
#
_entry.id   AF-A0A2X0QSG7-F1
#
_cell.length_a   1.000
_cell.length_b   1.000
_cell.length_c   1.000
_cell.angle_alpha   90.00
_cell.angle_beta   90.00
_cell.angle_gamma   90.00
#
_symmetry.space_group_name_H-M   'P 1'
#
loop_
_entity.id
_entity.type
_entity.pdbx_description
1 polymer ?
#
loop_
_entity_poly.entity_id
_entity_poly.type
_entity_poly.pdbx_seq_one_letter_code
_entity_poly.pdbx_strand_id
1 'polypeptide(L)'
;MTVAQASAKAKKIGLNLVKIGEKDKITAQGIKSGEKLESGDKIFVYTSGKINCPDMKGWSFNDLHQFSDVSGVKLSIKGTETVASQSVAKGTELKSGEKIKVNLKE
;
A
#
# COMPACT_ATOMS: atom_id res chain seq x y z
N MET A 1 4.14 -17.54 -0.49
CA MET A 1 4.61 -16.66 0.60
C MET A 1 3.40 -16.04 1.27
N THR A 2 3.29 -16.14 2.59
CA THR A 2 2.20 -15.47 3.34
C THR A 2 2.62 -14.07 3.77
N VAL A 3 1.64 -13.22 4.07
CA VAL A 3 1.90 -11.88 4.63
C VAL A 3 2.73 -11.96 5.90
N ALA A 4 2.45 -12.92 6.78
CA ALA A 4 3.22 -13.12 8.01
C ALA A 4 4.70 -13.42 7.72
N GLN A 5 4.99 -14.29 6.73
CA GLN A 5 6.36 -14.61 6.35
C GLN A 5 7.08 -13.40 5.74
N ALA A 6 6.40 -12.65 4.87
CA ALA A 6 6.94 -11.43 4.27
C ALA A 6 7.21 -10.36 5.32
N SER A 7 6.29 -10.20 6.29
CA SER A 7 6.38 -9.22 7.36
C SER A 7 7.53 -9.56 8.32
N ALA A 8 7.68 -10.84 8.67
CA ALA A 8 8.80 -11.30 9.48
C ALA A 8 10.15 -11.04 8.80
N LYS A 9 10.25 -11.27 7.48
CA LYS A 9 11.46 -10.94 6.71
C LYS A 9 11.71 -9.44 6.67
N ALA A 10 10.70 -8.65 6.31
CA ALA A 10 10.77 -7.19 6.24
C ALA A 10 11.24 -6.61 7.58
N LYS A 11 10.61 -7.01 8.69
CA LYS A 11 10.95 -6.53 10.03
C LYS A 11 12.37 -6.90 10.46
N LYS A 12 12.89 -8.07 10.03
CA LYS A 12 14.28 -8.48 10.28
C LYS A 12 15.30 -7.56 9.62
N ILE A 13 14.95 -6.91 8.52
CA ILE A 13 15.79 -5.96 7.79
C ILE A 13 15.34 -4.51 7.98
N GLY A 14 14.50 -4.24 8.99
CA GLY A 14 14.06 -2.89 9.35
C GLY A 14 12.98 -2.28 8.45
N LEU A 15 12.32 -3.09 7.62
CA LEU A 15 11.30 -2.65 6.67
C LEU A 15 9.88 -2.71 7.24
N ASN A 16 9.04 -1.81 6.75
CA ASN A 16 7.64 -1.67 7.12
C ASN A 16 6.73 -2.33 6.08
N LEU A 17 6.24 -3.53 6.36
CA LEU A 17 5.27 -4.18 5.46
C LEU A 17 3.86 -3.63 5.67
N VAL A 18 3.20 -3.27 4.56
CA VAL A 18 1.79 -2.87 4.48
C VAL A 18 1.00 -3.97 3.78
N LYS A 19 0.07 -4.61 4.52
CA LYS A 19 -0.87 -5.60 3.96
C LYS A 19 -2.03 -4.88 3.27
N ILE A 20 -2.26 -5.22 2.02
CA ILE A 20 -3.41 -4.76 1.23
C ILE A 20 -4.28 -5.98 0.94
N GLY A 21 -5.44 -6.03 1.58
CA GLY A 21 -6.45 -7.07 1.40
C GLY A 21 -6.62 -8.02 2.58
N GLU A 22 -7.67 -8.83 2.49
CA GLU A 22 -8.16 -9.63 3.61
C GLU A 22 -7.36 -10.92 3.83
N LYS A 23 -7.01 -11.64 2.75
CA LYS A 23 -6.42 -12.99 2.85
C LYS A 23 -4.93 -12.98 3.22
N ASP A 24 -4.40 -14.18 3.48
CA ASP A 24 -3.00 -14.39 3.83
C ASP A 24 -2.06 -14.61 2.65
N LYS A 25 -2.62 -14.98 1.49
CA LYS A 25 -1.82 -15.30 0.29
C LYS A 25 -1.56 -14.05 -0.53
N ILE A 26 -0.28 -13.69 -0.62
CA ILE A 26 0.21 -12.59 -1.47
C ILE A 26 0.04 -13.00 -2.94
N THR A 27 -0.64 -12.17 -3.71
CA THR A 27 -0.82 -12.34 -5.17
C THR A 27 -0.03 -11.31 -5.96
N ALA A 28 0.22 -10.13 -5.40
CA ALA A 28 1.09 -9.12 -5.99
C ALA A 28 1.86 -8.37 -4.90
N GLN A 29 2.94 -7.70 -5.28
CA GLN A 29 3.75 -6.87 -4.40
C GLN A 29 4.13 -5.61 -5.15
N GLY A 30 4.15 -4.46 -4.46
CA GLY A 30 4.53 -3.18 -5.05
C GLY A 30 6.01 -3.11 -5.39
N ILE A 31 6.85 -3.88 -4.69
CA ILE A 31 8.29 -3.94 -4.92
C ILE A 31 8.63 -4.99 -5.98
N LYS A 32 9.59 -4.68 -6.86
CA LYS A 32 10.11 -5.70 -7.77
C LYS A 32 10.98 -6.71 -7.02
N SER A 33 10.98 -7.95 -7.50
CA SER A 33 11.91 -8.96 -6.96
C SER A 33 13.35 -8.53 -7.25
N GLY A 34 14.17 -8.38 -6.21
CA GLY A 34 15.56 -7.93 -6.34
C GLY A 34 15.76 -6.41 -6.20
N GLU A 35 14.71 -5.65 -5.94
CA GLU A 35 14.81 -4.21 -5.63
C GLU A 35 15.55 -4.02 -4.29
N LYS A 36 16.51 -3.10 -4.26
CA LYS A 36 17.22 -2.74 -3.02
C LYS A 36 16.31 -1.82 -2.22
N LEU A 37 16.01 -2.24 -1.00
CA LEU A 37 15.24 -1.47 -0.04
C LEU A 37 16.14 -1.12 1.14
N GLU A 38 15.96 0.08 1.68
CA GLU A 38 16.69 0.60 2.82
C GLU A 38 15.88 0.40 4.11
N SER A 39 16.57 0.25 5.24
CA SER A 39 15.90 0.10 6.53
C SER A 39 15.00 1.32 6.79
N GLY A 40 13.69 1.08 6.96
CA GLY A 40 12.66 2.11 7.06
C GLY A 40 11.66 2.09 5.90
N ASP A 41 12.05 1.55 4.74
CA ASP A 41 11.21 1.52 3.54
C ASP A 41 9.93 0.71 3.75
N LYS A 42 8.89 1.13 3.01
CA LYS A 42 7.58 0.48 3.04
C LYS A 42 7.48 -0.55 1.92
N ILE A 43 7.04 -1.76 2.27
CA ILE A 43 6.73 -2.81 1.29
C ILE A 43 5.22 -2.97 1.21
N PHE A 44 4.65 -2.71 0.05
CA PHE A 44 3.24 -3.00 -0.23
C PHE A 44 3.10 -4.44 -0.71
N VAL A 45 2.28 -5.24 -0.02
CA VAL A 45 1.90 -6.58 -0.47
C VAL A 45 0.40 -6.65 -0.65
N TYR A 46 0.00 -7.12 -1.82
CA TYR A 46 -1.38 -7.31 -2.21
C TYR A 46 -1.76 -8.77 -2.05
N THR A 47 -2.89 -9.01 -1.41
CA THR A 47 -3.43 -10.33 -1.12
C THR A 47 -4.75 -10.52 -1.87
N SER A 48 -5.07 -11.77 -2.19
CA SER A 48 -6.32 -12.09 -2.88
C SER A 48 -7.53 -11.78 -1.99
N GLY A 49 -8.67 -11.48 -2.61
CA GLY A 49 -9.94 -11.23 -1.90
C GLY A 49 -10.31 -9.76 -1.88
N LYS A 50 -11.07 -9.37 -0.87
CA LYS A 50 -11.50 -7.98 -0.68
C LYS A 50 -10.30 -7.13 -0.30
N ILE A 51 -10.21 -5.96 -0.92
CA ILE A 51 -9.19 -4.97 -0.63
C ILE A 51 -9.71 -4.11 0.50
N ASN A 52 -8.96 -3.94 1.57
CA ASN A 52 -9.27 -2.94 2.58
C ASN A 52 -8.32 -1.77 2.40
N CYS A 53 -8.86 -0.56 2.48
CA CYS A 53 -8.11 0.68 2.43
C CYS A 53 -7.05 0.68 3.54
N PRO A 54 -5.75 0.69 3.21
CA PRO A 54 -4.71 0.77 4.22
C PRO A 54 -4.61 2.19 4.80
N ASP A 55 -3.80 2.34 5.86
CA ASP A 55 -3.44 3.65 6.38
C ASP A 55 -2.39 4.28 5.44
N MET A 56 -2.84 5.22 4.60
CA MET A 56 -2.01 5.90 3.61
C MET A 56 -1.28 7.10 4.19
N LYS A 57 -1.45 7.42 5.48
CA LYS A 57 -0.87 8.62 6.09
C LYS A 57 0.65 8.58 6.03
N GLY A 58 1.25 9.67 5.52
CA GLY A 58 2.69 9.79 5.34
C GLY A 58 3.24 9.02 4.13
N TRP A 59 2.40 8.50 3.24
CA TRP A 59 2.84 7.91 1.98
C TRP A 59 3.26 9.00 0.99
N SER A 60 4.18 8.67 0.11
CA SER A 60 4.60 9.53 -0.99
C SER A 60 3.72 9.33 -2.22
N PHE A 61 3.83 10.23 -3.19
CA PHE A 61 3.14 10.09 -4.48
C PHE A 61 3.40 8.72 -5.15
N ASN A 62 4.64 8.23 -5.07
CA ASN A 62 5.04 6.94 -5.65
C ASN A 62 4.33 5.75 -4.98
N ASP A 63 4.20 5.77 -3.65
CA ASP A 63 3.49 4.73 -2.89
C ASP A 63 2.03 4.63 -3.31
N LEU A 64 1.38 5.79 -3.51
CA LEU A 64 0.00 5.86 -4.00
C LEU A 64 -0.10 5.29 -5.41
N HIS A 65 0.82 5.65 -6.30
CA HIS A 65 0.83 5.11 -7.65
C HIS A 65 0.97 3.58 -7.65
N GLN A 66 1.94 3.04 -6.88
CA GLN A 66 2.10 1.59 -6.71
C GLN A 66 0.85 0.93 -6.15
N PHE A 67 0.20 1.54 -5.15
CA PHE A 67 -1.06 1.04 -4.61
C PHE A 67 -2.16 1.00 -5.67
N SER A 68 -2.32 2.08 -6.45
CA SER A 68 -3.33 2.18 -7.52
C SER A 68 -3.12 1.10 -8.57
N ASP A 69 -1.88 0.88 -9.00
CA ASP A 69 -1.51 -0.15 -9.99
C ASP A 69 -1.83 -1.57 -9.51
N VAL A 70 -1.45 -1.92 -8.27
CA VAL A 70 -1.66 -3.28 -7.76
C VAL A 70 -3.11 -3.57 -7.35
N SER A 71 -3.82 -2.55 -6.84
CA SER A 71 -5.21 -2.70 -6.37
C SER A 71 -6.25 -2.51 -7.49
N GLY A 72 -5.87 -1.87 -8.59
CA GLY A 72 -6.77 -1.50 -9.67
C GLY A 72 -7.83 -0.45 -9.28
N VAL A 73 -7.63 0.26 -8.17
CA VAL A 73 -8.48 1.42 -7.80
C VAL A 73 -7.98 2.67 -8.52
N LYS A 74 -8.82 3.70 -8.61
CA LYS A 74 -8.44 5.02 -9.13
C LYS A 74 -8.13 5.97 -7.99
N LEU A 75 -6.87 6.32 -7.80
CA LEU A 75 -6.50 7.37 -6.85
C LEU A 75 -6.56 8.75 -7.50
N SER A 76 -7.18 9.71 -6.82
CA SER A 76 -7.19 11.13 -7.17
C SER A 76 -6.33 11.87 -6.17
N ILE A 77 -5.09 12.15 -6.56
CA ILE A 77 -4.05 12.72 -5.69
C ILE A 77 -4.05 14.25 -5.84
N LYS A 78 -4.03 14.98 -4.72
CA LYS A 78 -3.85 16.45 -4.69
C LYS A 78 -2.67 16.81 -3.79
N GLY A 79 -1.73 17.64 -4.26
CA GLY A 79 -0.50 17.99 -3.55
C GLY A 79 0.70 17.13 -3.97
N THR A 80 1.87 17.34 -3.36
CA THR A 80 3.15 16.80 -3.85
C THR A 80 4.08 16.17 -2.82
N GLU A 81 3.94 16.45 -1.51
CA GLU A 81 4.85 15.90 -0.51
C GLU A 81 4.41 14.52 0.00
N THR A 82 3.57 14.49 1.03
CA THR A 82 3.20 13.28 1.77
C THR A 82 1.72 13.30 2.12
N VAL A 83 1.07 12.14 2.14
CA VAL A 83 -0.38 12.04 2.42
C VAL A 83 -0.71 12.64 3.78
N ALA A 84 -1.49 13.72 3.75
CA ALA A 84 -2.08 14.34 4.91
C ALA A 84 -3.33 13.58 5.36
N SER A 85 -4.19 13.27 4.38
CA SER A 85 -5.50 12.68 4.60
C SER A 85 -5.99 11.92 3.37
N GLN A 86 -6.86 10.95 3.63
CA GLN A 86 -7.51 10.12 2.63
C GLN A 86 -9.03 10.24 2.80
N SER A 87 -9.75 10.30 1.68
CA SER A 87 -11.21 10.41 1.68
C SER A 87 -11.90 9.11 2.12
N VAL A 88 -11.19 7.99 2.09
CA VAL A 88 -11.68 6.68 2.50
C VAL A 88 -10.93 6.25 3.74
N ALA A 89 -11.65 5.93 4.82
CA ALA A 89 -11.02 5.54 6.09
C ALA A 89 -10.25 4.22 5.97
N LYS A 90 -9.23 4.05 6.82
CA LYS A 90 -8.52 2.77 6.91
C LYS A 90 -9.48 1.65 7.34
N GLY A 91 -9.32 0.47 6.73
CA GLY A 91 -10.18 -0.69 6.94
C GLY A 91 -11.42 -0.73 6.05
N THR A 92 -11.80 0.37 5.39
CA THR A 92 -12.94 0.38 4.48
C THR A 92 -12.71 -0.57 3.30
N GLU A 93 -13.72 -1.36 2.95
CA GLU A 93 -13.69 -2.24 1.79
C GLU A 93 -13.65 -1.41 0.50
N LEU A 94 -12.63 -1.65 -0.33
CA LEU A 94 -12.41 -1.03 -1.63
C LEU A 94 -12.74 -2.00 -2.75
N LYS A 95 -13.37 -1.50 -3.81
CA LYS A 95 -13.65 -2.25 -5.03
C LYS A 95 -12.73 -1.82 -6.17
N SER A 96 -12.44 -2.75 -7.08
CA SER A 96 -11.71 -2.41 -8.31
C SER A 96 -12.48 -1.36 -9.11
N GLY A 97 -11.77 -0.31 -9.57
CA GLY A 97 -12.38 0.84 -10.24
C GLY A 97 -12.96 1.93 -9.32
N GLU A 98 -12.93 1.74 -7.99
CA GLU A 98 -13.37 2.74 -7.03
C GLU A 98 -12.44 3.96 -7.04
N LYS A 99 -13.01 5.16 -6.86
CA LYS A 99 -12.26 6.42 -6.83
C LYS A 99 -11.98 6.85 -5.39
N ILE A 100 -10.71 6.92 -5.02
CA ILE A 100 -10.27 7.38 -3.70
C ILE A 100 -9.58 8.72 -3.87
N LYS A 101 -10.07 9.77 -3.19
CA LYS A 101 -9.36 11.06 -3.14
C LYS A 101 -8.35 11.03 -2.01
N VAL A 102 -7.12 11.42 -2.31
CA VAL A 102 -6.01 11.50 -1.35
C VAL A 102 -5.42 12.90 -1.42
N ASN A 103 -5.29 13.54 -0.26
CA ASN A 103 -4.73 14.88 -0.14
C ASN A 103 -3.36 14.77 0.51
N LEU A 104 -2.34 15.20 -0.22
CA LEU A 104 -0.98 15.36 0.26
C LEU A 104 -0.84 16.74 0.88
N LYS A 105 0.12 16.83 1.80
CA LYS A 105 0.68 18.10 2.24
C LYS A 105 1.52 18.68 1.11
N GLU A 106 1.66 19.99 1.17
CA GLU A 106 2.54 20.79 0.34
C GLU A 106 3.55 21.47 1.26
#